data_AF-K0ZL37-F1
#
_entry.id   AF-K0ZL37-F1
#
_cell.length_a   1.000
_cell.length_b   1.000
_cell.length_c   1.000
_cell.angle_alpha   90.00
_cell.angle_beta   90.00
_cell.angle_gamma   90.00
#
_symmetry.space_group_name_H-M   'P 1'
#
loop_
_entity.id
_entity.type
_entity.pdbx_description
1 polymer ?
#
loop_
_entity_poly.entity_id
_entity_poly.type
_entity_poly.pdbx_seq_one_letter_code
_entity_poly.pdbx_strand_id
1 'polypeptide(L)'
;MKIKREKPKRSLSRRLVLAVDALMNHILLLLTALVFLFGFYALWDANQVYSQASSSEYEAYRPVSTSEKDELASFSGFHKLQQVNPEVLGWINVYGTNIDYPLVQAKDNEKYLNKDSKGEFAATGAIFLEARNESKFEDFNTIIYGHHVENGVMFGDVAKFSDKEFF
;
A
#
# COMPACT_ATOMS: atom_id res chain seq x y z
N MET A 1 81.21 -22.71 25.49
CA MET A 1 80.65 -22.44 24.14
C MET A 1 79.16 -22.16 24.28
N LYS A 2 78.70 -20.90 24.11
CA LYS A 2 77.30 -20.49 24.37
C LYS A 2 76.45 -20.75 23.12
N ILE A 3 75.42 -21.59 23.24
CA ILE A 3 74.47 -21.90 22.17
C ILE A 3 73.44 -20.76 22.10
N LYS A 4 73.42 -20.03 20.98
CA LYS A 4 72.46 -18.94 20.72
C LYS A 4 71.14 -19.56 20.23
N ARG A 5 70.13 -19.63 21.10
CA ARG A 5 68.76 -20.02 20.71
C ARG A 5 68.09 -18.84 20.00
N GLU A 6 67.80 -18.99 18.71
CA GLU A 6 66.95 -18.04 17.98
C GLU A 6 65.50 -18.14 18.48
N LYS A 7 64.90 -17.00 18.84
CA LYS A 7 63.50 -16.92 19.24
C LYS A 7 62.60 -17.01 18.00
N PRO A 8 61.49 -17.77 18.02
CA PRO A 8 60.64 -17.93 16.86
C PRO A 8 59.92 -16.60 16.56
N LYS A 9 60.00 -16.14 15.30
CA LYS A 9 59.28 -14.97 14.71
C LYS A 9 57.74 -15.16 14.68
N ARG A 10 57.11 -15.58 15.78
CA ARG A 10 55.69 -16.03 15.82
C ARG A 10 54.66 -14.99 16.30
N SER A 11 54.98 -13.69 16.37
CA SER A 11 54.04 -12.68 16.91
C SER A 11 53.36 -11.76 15.88
N LEU A 12 54.02 -11.41 14.77
CA LEU A 12 53.52 -10.41 13.82
C LEU A 12 52.54 -10.99 12.78
N SER A 13 52.83 -12.15 12.21
CA SER A 13 51.94 -12.81 11.23
C SER A 13 50.59 -13.19 11.84
N ARG A 14 50.57 -13.66 13.09
CA ARG A 14 49.32 -13.99 13.80
C ARG A 14 48.47 -12.73 14.06
N ARG A 15 49.09 -11.61 14.43
CA ARG A 15 48.38 -10.32 14.62
C ARG A 15 47.81 -9.80 13.30
N LEU A 16 48.53 -9.97 12.20
CA LEU A 16 48.06 -9.60 10.86
C LEU A 16 46.84 -10.45 10.44
N VAL A 17 46.91 -11.77 10.61
CA VAL A 17 45.80 -12.68 10.28
C VAL A 17 44.56 -12.36 11.12
N LEU A 18 44.72 -12.11 12.43
CA LEU A 18 43.62 -11.71 13.30
C LEU A 18 43.04 -10.34 12.93
N ALA A 19 43.85 -9.39 12.50
CA ALA A 19 43.37 -8.09 12.04
C ALA A 19 42.58 -8.19 10.73
N VAL A 20 43.03 -9.04 9.79
CA VAL A 20 42.31 -9.31 8.54
C VAL A 20 41.00 -10.05 8.79
N ASP A 21 40.99 -11.05 9.66
CA ASP A 21 39.78 -11.78 10.04
C ASP A 21 38.77 -10.88 10.76
N ALA A 22 39.25 -10.04 11.69
CA ALA A 22 38.41 -9.04 12.34
C ALA A 22 37.81 -8.07 11.31
N LEU A 23 38.63 -7.54 10.38
CA LEU A 23 38.15 -6.66 9.32
C LEU A 23 37.09 -7.34 8.44
N MET A 24 37.33 -8.58 8.04
CA MET A 24 36.39 -9.39 7.25
C MET A 24 35.06 -9.57 7.99
N ASN A 25 35.09 -9.90 9.28
CA ASN A 25 33.89 -10.04 10.10
C ASN A 25 33.13 -8.72 10.23
N HIS A 26 33.81 -7.58 10.37
CA HIS A 26 33.15 -6.26 10.42
C HIS A 26 32.49 -5.91 9.08
N ILE A 27 33.13 -6.21 7.96
CA ILE A 27 32.54 -6.05 6.62
C ILE A 27 31.30 -6.94 6.47
N LEU A 28 31.39 -8.22 6.88
CA LEU A 28 30.27 -9.14 6.83
C LEU A 28 29.09 -8.66 7.69
N LEU A 29 29.36 -8.18 8.91
CA LEU A 29 28.35 -7.61 9.80
C LEU A 29 27.69 -6.36 9.20
N LEU A 30 28.48 -5.47 8.59
CA LEU A 30 27.96 -4.27 7.94
C LEU A 30 27.06 -4.62 6.76
N LEU A 31 27.49 -5.54 5.89
CA LEU A 31 26.67 -6.01 4.76
C LEU A 31 25.37 -6.66 5.24
N THR A 32 25.44 -7.49 6.26
CA THR A 32 24.27 -8.13 6.86
C THR A 32 23.31 -7.07 7.43
N ALA A 33 23.84 -6.07 8.14
CA ALA A 33 23.04 -4.97 8.68
C ALA A 33 22.36 -4.16 7.56
N LEU A 34 23.04 -3.90 6.44
CA LEU A 34 22.43 -3.21 5.28
C LEU A 34 21.28 -4.02 4.68
N VAL A 35 21.42 -5.34 4.55
CA VAL A 35 20.34 -6.22 4.06
C VAL A 35 19.15 -6.19 5.03
N PHE A 36 19.38 -6.23 6.34
CA PHE A 36 18.30 -6.09 7.32
C PHE A 36 17.63 -4.73 7.26
N LEU A 37 18.39 -3.64 7.17
CA LEU A 37 17.83 -2.29 7.04
C LEU A 37 16.96 -2.13 5.79
N PHE A 38 17.40 -2.70 4.66
CA PHE A 38 16.60 -2.73 3.44
C PHE A 38 15.32 -3.56 3.62
N GLY A 39 15.41 -4.74 4.25
CA GLY A 39 14.25 -5.58 4.54
C GLY A 39 13.23 -4.88 5.47
N PHE A 40 13.71 -4.19 6.51
CA PHE A 40 12.84 -3.40 7.39
C PHE A 40 12.19 -2.23 6.65
N TYR A 41 12.94 -1.53 5.80
CA TYR A 41 12.38 -0.46 4.97
C TYR A 41 11.30 -0.98 4.03
N ALA A 42 11.55 -2.10 3.32
CA ALA A 42 10.56 -2.70 2.42
C ALA A 42 9.29 -3.15 3.16
N LEU A 43 9.42 -3.69 4.37
CA LEU A 43 8.26 -4.10 5.17
C LEU A 43 7.46 -2.89 5.66
N TRP A 44 8.14 -1.83 6.09
CA TRP A 44 7.49 -0.57 6.47
C TRP A 44 6.75 0.05 5.29
N ASP A 45 7.42 0.13 4.13
CA ASP A 45 6.86 0.70 2.90
C ASP A 45 5.63 -0.08 2.44
N ALA A 46 5.70 -1.41 2.42
CA ALA A 46 4.55 -2.26 2.13
C ALA A 46 3.37 -1.97 3.08
N ASN A 47 3.63 -1.87 4.39
CA ASN A 47 2.59 -1.56 5.36
C ASN A 47 1.97 -0.18 5.15
N GLN A 48 2.78 0.83 4.78
CA GLN A 48 2.27 2.16 4.46
C GLN A 48 1.34 2.15 3.26
N VAL A 49 1.70 1.43 2.18
CA VAL A 49 0.85 1.27 1.00
C VAL A 49 -0.53 0.69 1.37
N TYR A 50 -0.58 -0.35 2.23
CA TYR A 50 -1.86 -0.89 2.69
C TYR A 50 -2.70 0.13 3.48
N SER A 51 -2.06 0.89 4.38
CA SER A 51 -2.78 1.85 5.21
C SER A 51 -3.35 3.02 4.40
N GLN A 52 -2.65 3.48 3.36
CA GLN A 52 -3.11 4.55 2.48
C GLN A 52 -4.23 4.10 1.53
N ALA A 53 -4.26 2.81 1.18
CA ALA A 53 -5.29 2.21 0.34
C ALA A 53 -6.54 1.76 1.11
N SER A 54 -6.49 1.77 2.45
CA SER A 54 -7.62 1.41 3.30
C SER A 54 -8.76 2.41 3.13
N SER A 55 -10.01 1.92 3.21
CA SER A 55 -11.21 2.77 3.20
C SER A 55 -11.20 3.81 4.33
N SER A 56 -10.50 3.52 5.43
CA SER A 56 -10.33 4.42 6.57
C SER A 56 -9.77 5.80 6.21
N GLU A 57 -8.96 5.90 5.14
CA GLU A 57 -8.42 7.18 4.64
C GLU A 57 -9.54 8.10 4.10
N TYR A 58 -10.65 7.52 3.66
CA TYR A 58 -11.75 8.24 3.04
C TYR A 58 -12.94 8.48 3.98
N GLU A 59 -12.90 8.02 5.23
CA GLU A 59 -14.00 8.14 6.21
C GLU A 59 -14.50 9.58 6.38
N ALA A 60 -13.60 10.56 6.38
CA ALA A 60 -13.96 11.97 6.50
C ALA A 60 -14.75 12.52 5.28
N TYR A 61 -14.70 11.83 4.14
CA TYR A 61 -15.41 12.18 2.91
C TYR A 61 -16.65 11.32 2.67
N ARG A 62 -16.85 10.28 3.48
CA ARG A 62 -17.92 9.30 3.31
C ARG A 62 -19.29 10.01 3.44
N PRO A 63 -20.18 9.88 2.45
CA PRO A 63 -21.55 10.36 2.59
C PRO A 63 -22.31 9.43 3.53
N VAL A 64 -22.71 9.93 4.71
CA VAL A 64 -23.50 9.19 5.72
C VAL A 64 -24.98 9.57 5.63
N SER A 65 -25.87 8.60 5.56
CA SER A 65 -27.31 8.81 5.67
C SER A 65 -27.78 8.74 7.12
N THR A 66 -27.43 9.72 7.95
CA THR A 66 -27.95 9.81 9.31
C THR A 66 -28.73 11.10 9.53
N SER A 67 -30.06 10.96 9.56
CA SER A 67 -31.08 11.90 10.04
C SER A 67 -31.08 13.30 9.38
N GLU A 68 -32.26 13.76 8.95
CA GLU A 68 -32.56 15.00 8.19
C GLU A 68 -31.89 16.32 8.64
N LYS A 69 -31.23 16.37 9.80
CA LYS A 69 -30.49 17.55 10.29
C LYS A 69 -29.01 17.60 9.88
N ASP A 70 -28.42 16.48 9.46
CA ASP A 70 -26.98 16.38 9.13
C ASP A 70 -26.69 16.06 7.65
N GLU A 71 -27.70 16.04 6.77
CA GLU A 71 -27.51 15.80 5.34
C GLU A 71 -26.52 16.79 4.70
N LEU A 72 -26.63 18.08 5.06
CA LEU A 72 -25.73 19.12 4.55
C LEU A 72 -24.28 18.89 4.96
N ALA A 73 -24.05 18.39 6.18
CA ALA A 73 -22.72 18.07 6.69
C ALA A 73 -22.16 16.81 6.03
N SER A 74 -23.00 15.81 5.79
CA SER A 74 -22.64 14.56 5.12
C SER A 74 -22.21 14.77 3.67
N PHE A 75 -23.00 15.53 2.90
CA PHE A 75 -22.63 15.88 1.53
C PHE A 75 -21.46 16.86 1.46
N SER A 76 -21.15 17.60 2.54
CA SER A 76 -20.00 18.50 2.58
C SER A 76 -18.66 17.77 2.49
N GLY A 77 -18.54 16.58 3.11
CA GLY A 77 -17.35 15.75 3.03
C GLY A 77 -17.13 15.26 1.60
N PHE A 78 -18.15 14.61 1.04
CA PHE A 78 -18.11 14.12 -0.34
C PHE A 78 -17.82 15.23 -1.35
N HIS A 79 -18.45 16.41 -1.19
CA HIS A 79 -18.20 17.56 -2.07
C HIS A 79 -16.76 18.09 -1.96
N LYS A 80 -16.14 18.07 -0.78
CA LYS A 80 -14.71 18.41 -0.64
C LYS A 80 -13.84 17.43 -1.43
N LEU A 81 -14.17 16.13 -1.41
CA LEU A 81 -13.43 15.15 -2.21
C LEU A 81 -13.61 15.42 -3.72
N GLN A 82 -14.81 15.79 -4.17
CA GLN A 82 -15.06 16.18 -5.55
C GLN A 82 -14.32 17.46 -5.96
N GLN A 83 -14.09 18.39 -5.02
CA GLN A 83 -13.27 19.58 -5.26
C GLN A 83 -11.78 19.23 -5.41
N VAL A 84 -11.30 18.23 -4.65
CA VAL A 84 -9.93 17.70 -4.81
C VAL A 84 -9.79 16.97 -6.14
N ASN A 85 -10.76 16.10 -6.45
CA ASN A 85 -10.80 15.34 -7.68
C ASN A 85 -12.19 15.38 -8.33
N PRO A 86 -12.38 16.19 -9.40
CA PRO A 86 -13.66 16.30 -10.10
C PRO A 86 -14.15 15.02 -10.80
N GLU A 87 -13.27 14.02 -10.95
CA GLU A 87 -13.62 12.71 -11.52
C GLU A 87 -14.26 11.76 -10.50
N VAL A 88 -14.38 12.17 -9.23
CA VAL A 88 -15.17 11.47 -8.21
C VAL A 88 -16.66 11.66 -8.50
N LEU A 89 -17.32 10.57 -8.88
CA LEU A 89 -18.72 10.59 -9.32
C LEU A 89 -19.67 9.97 -8.31
N GLY A 90 -19.17 9.16 -7.38
CA GLY A 90 -20.03 8.47 -6.42
C GLY A 90 -19.26 7.79 -5.30
N TRP A 91 -19.95 6.88 -4.63
CA TRP A 91 -19.42 6.09 -3.53
C TRP A 91 -19.97 4.67 -3.62
N ILE A 92 -19.15 3.68 -3.32
CA ILE A 92 -19.55 2.26 -3.27
C ILE A 92 -19.32 1.73 -1.86
N ASN A 93 -20.39 1.17 -1.30
CA ASN A 93 -20.37 0.47 -0.02
C ASN A 93 -20.99 -0.92 -0.23
N VAL A 94 -20.28 -1.96 0.17
CA VAL A 94 -20.82 -3.34 0.17
C VAL A 94 -20.89 -3.83 1.61
N TYR A 95 -22.12 -3.95 2.12
CA TYR A 95 -22.37 -4.35 3.49
C TYR A 95 -21.74 -5.72 3.82
N GLY A 96 -21.17 -5.85 5.02
CA GLY A 96 -20.48 -7.08 5.45
C GLY A 96 -19.07 -7.26 4.87
N THR A 97 -18.57 -6.27 4.14
CA THR A 97 -17.19 -6.23 3.62
C THR A 97 -16.46 -4.97 4.05
N ASN A 98 -15.16 -4.90 3.76
CA ASN A 98 -14.33 -3.71 3.90
C ASN A 98 -14.45 -2.75 2.70
N ILE A 99 -15.30 -3.05 1.71
CA ILE A 99 -15.49 -2.23 0.51
C ILE A 99 -16.35 -1.01 0.89
N ASP A 100 -15.68 0.11 1.10
CA ASP A 100 -16.31 1.39 1.42
C ASP A 100 -15.47 2.54 0.85
N TYR A 101 -15.64 2.81 -0.45
CA TYR A 101 -14.70 3.63 -1.21
C TYR A 101 -15.38 4.69 -2.08
N PRO A 102 -14.70 5.82 -2.34
CA PRO A 102 -15.09 6.70 -3.43
C PRO A 102 -15.02 5.97 -4.78
N LEU A 103 -15.94 6.31 -5.67
CA LEU A 103 -15.98 5.82 -7.03
C LEU A 103 -15.60 6.94 -7.99
N VAL A 104 -14.58 6.69 -8.81
CA VAL A 104 -14.06 7.64 -9.80
C VAL A 104 -14.28 7.16 -11.23
N GLN A 105 -14.22 8.06 -12.22
CA GLN A 105 -14.25 7.69 -13.64
C GLN A 105 -13.34 8.60 -14.44
N ALA A 106 -12.49 8.00 -15.26
CA ALA A 106 -11.65 8.69 -16.23
C ALA A 106 -12.20 8.52 -17.65
N LYS A 107 -11.55 9.18 -18.61
CA LYS A 107 -11.82 9.01 -20.05
C LYS A 107 -11.26 7.70 -20.61
N ASP A 108 -10.48 6.98 -19.81
CA ASP A 108 -9.85 5.70 -20.12
C ASP A 108 -9.91 4.79 -18.88
N ASN A 109 -9.52 3.53 -19.05
CA ASN A 109 -9.48 2.54 -17.96
C ASN A 109 -8.08 2.37 -17.36
N GLU A 110 -7.14 3.26 -17.68
CA GLU A 110 -5.72 3.11 -17.31
C GLU A 110 -5.34 4.08 -16.18
N LYS A 111 -5.91 5.29 -16.17
CA LYS A 111 -5.56 6.36 -15.25
C LYS A 111 -5.61 5.93 -13.78
N TYR A 112 -6.69 5.24 -13.38
CA TYR A 112 -6.95 4.84 -12.00
C TYR A 112 -6.45 3.44 -11.64
N LEU A 113 -5.72 2.78 -12.54
CA LEU A 113 -5.00 1.56 -12.19
C LEU A 113 -3.88 1.84 -11.17
N ASN A 114 -3.23 3.01 -11.27
CA ASN A 114 -2.09 3.38 -10.43
C ASN A 114 -2.27 4.76 -9.77
N LYS A 115 -3.52 5.18 -9.59
CA LYS A 115 -3.87 6.43 -8.91
C LYS A 115 -5.02 6.22 -7.94
N ASP A 116 -4.96 6.90 -6.80
CA ASP A 116 -6.00 6.86 -5.79
C ASP A 116 -7.20 7.75 -6.16
N SER A 117 -8.22 7.78 -5.31
CA SER A 117 -9.44 8.57 -5.56
C SER A 117 -9.22 10.08 -5.49
N LYS A 118 -8.07 10.56 -4.99
CA LYS A 118 -7.67 11.97 -4.99
C LYS A 118 -6.90 12.35 -6.27
N GLY A 119 -6.52 11.35 -7.09
CA GLY A 119 -5.79 11.53 -8.35
C GLY A 119 -4.27 11.45 -8.20
N GLU A 120 -3.79 11.11 -7.00
CA GLU A 120 -2.38 10.96 -6.64
C GLU A 120 -1.88 9.54 -6.94
N PHE A 121 -0.58 9.35 -7.12
CA PHE A 121 -0.04 8.03 -7.40
C PHE A 121 -0.24 7.07 -6.23
N ALA A 122 -0.83 5.91 -6.51
CA ALA A 122 -1.00 4.84 -5.53
C ALA A 122 -0.92 3.49 -6.24
N ALA A 123 -0.05 2.60 -5.75
CA ALA A 123 0.15 1.27 -6.33
C ALA A 123 -1.11 0.38 -6.28
N THR A 124 -2.02 0.67 -5.36
CA THR A 124 -3.31 -0.04 -5.18
C THR A 124 -4.43 0.53 -6.05
N GLY A 125 -4.18 1.62 -6.78
CA GLY A 125 -5.17 2.31 -7.61
C GLY A 125 -6.37 2.84 -6.83
N ALA A 126 -7.48 3.05 -7.54
CA ALA A 126 -8.77 3.45 -6.99
C ALA A 126 -9.85 2.42 -7.35
N ILE A 127 -11.05 2.57 -6.79
CA ILE A 127 -12.24 1.91 -7.32
C ILE A 127 -12.81 2.81 -8.42
N PHE A 128 -12.88 2.32 -9.65
CA PHE A 128 -13.23 3.14 -10.81
C PHE A 128 -14.25 2.50 -11.74
N LEU A 129 -15.10 3.33 -12.33
CA LEU A 129 -16.09 2.96 -13.33
C LEU A 129 -15.45 2.85 -14.72
N GLU A 130 -15.91 1.89 -15.52
CA GLU A 130 -15.55 1.77 -16.94
C GLU A 130 -15.76 3.09 -17.69
N ALA A 131 -14.76 3.51 -18.47
CA ALA A 131 -14.77 4.79 -19.18
C ALA A 131 -15.91 4.94 -20.21
N ARG A 132 -16.44 3.82 -20.71
CA ARG A 132 -17.57 3.79 -21.65
C ARG A 132 -18.94 3.83 -20.98
N ASN A 133 -19.01 3.59 -19.67
CA ASN A 133 -20.28 3.66 -18.96
C ASN A 133 -20.71 5.11 -18.73
N GLU A 134 -22.02 5.35 -18.73
CA GLU A 134 -22.61 6.61 -18.33
C GLU A 134 -22.41 6.83 -16.83
N SER A 135 -21.91 8.01 -16.45
CA SER A 135 -21.62 8.38 -15.05
C SER A 135 -22.87 8.41 -14.16
N LYS A 136 -24.08 8.34 -14.74
CA LYS A 136 -25.36 8.25 -14.03
C LYS A 136 -25.81 6.81 -13.77
N PHE A 137 -25.04 5.81 -14.21
CA PHE A 137 -25.36 4.38 -14.06
C PHE A 137 -26.66 3.96 -14.77
N GLU A 138 -26.98 4.61 -15.88
CA GLU A 138 -28.19 4.32 -16.67
C GLU A 138 -27.98 3.20 -17.71
N ASP A 139 -26.75 2.72 -17.86
CA ASP A 139 -26.44 1.61 -18.75
C ASP A 139 -27.10 0.31 -18.33
N PHE A 140 -27.35 -0.55 -19.33
CA PHE A 140 -27.77 -1.93 -19.08
C PHE A 140 -26.76 -2.72 -18.22
N ASN A 141 -25.46 -2.45 -18.38
CA ASN A 141 -24.41 -3.09 -17.62
C ASN A 141 -23.33 -2.07 -17.22
N THR A 142 -23.25 -1.81 -15.92
CA THR A 142 -22.26 -0.93 -15.30
C THR A 142 -21.12 -1.78 -14.75
N ILE A 143 -19.91 -1.57 -15.25
CA ILE A 143 -18.72 -2.33 -14.85
C ILE A 143 -17.84 -1.44 -13.97
N ILE A 144 -17.57 -1.90 -12.75
CA ILE A 144 -16.69 -1.24 -11.80
C ILE A 144 -15.46 -2.11 -11.59
N TYR A 145 -14.28 -1.50 -11.62
CA TYR A 145 -13.00 -2.14 -11.39
C TYR A 145 -12.39 -1.69 -10.08
N GLY A 146 -11.55 -2.56 -9.53
CA GLY A 146 -10.73 -2.30 -8.36
C GLY A 146 -9.70 -3.39 -8.22
N HIS A 147 -8.52 -3.06 -7.69
CA HIS A 147 -7.50 -4.07 -7.44
C HIS A 147 -7.95 -5.05 -6.36
N HIS A 148 -7.55 -6.31 -6.52
CA HIS A 148 -7.62 -7.28 -5.44
C HIS A 148 -6.35 -7.14 -4.60
N VAL A 149 -6.50 -6.62 -3.39
CA VAL A 149 -5.39 -6.41 -2.45
C VAL A 149 -5.64 -7.26 -1.20
N GLU A 150 -4.58 -7.89 -0.69
CA GLU A 150 -4.61 -8.71 0.52
C GLU A 150 -5.19 -7.93 1.73
N ASN A 151 -5.68 -8.65 2.74
CA ASN A 151 -6.34 -8.07 3.92
C ASN A 151 -7.67 -7.34 3.60
N GLY A 152 -8.29 -7.63 2.46
CA GLY A 152 -9.61 -7.11 2.11
C GLY A 152 -9.63 -5.65 1.66
N VAL A 153 -8.47 -5.10 1.32
CA VAL A 153 -8.34 -3.71 0.85
C VAL A 153 -8.80 -3.62 -0.62
N MET A 154 -9.36 -2.48 -1.03
CA MET A 154 -9.95 -2.27 -2.35
C MET A 154 -11.04 -3.32 -2.64
N PHE A 155 -10.93 -4.10 -3.72
CA PHE A 155 -11.80 -5.23 -4.04
C PHE A 155 -11.26 -6.58 -3.53
N GLY A 156 -10.33 -6.56 -2.56
CA GLY A 156 -9.84 -7.75 -1.88
C GLY A 156 -10.97 -8.65 -1.37
N ASP A 157 -11.98 -8.03 -0.73
CA ASP A 157 -13.13 -8.73 -0.16
C ASP A 157 -14.12 -9.29 -1.17
N VAL A 158 -14.02 -8.94 -2.47
CA VAL A 158 -14.84 -9.56 -3.51
C VAL A 158 -14.61 -11.08 -3.57
N ALA A 159 -13.40 -11.54 -3.20
CA ALA A 159 -13.09 -12.96 -3.12
C ALA A 159 -13.96 -13.74 -2.11
N LYS A 160 -14.48 -13.08 -1.06
CA LYS A 160 -15.36 -13.71 -0.07
C LYS A 160 -16.67 -14.22 -0.68
N PHE A 161 -17.18 -13.57 -1.73
CA PHE A 161 -18.39 -13.98 -2.43
C PHE A 161 -18.23 -15.27 -3.26
N SER A 162 -17.02 -15.84 -3.33
CA SER A 162 -16.82 -17.20 -3.85
C SER A 162 -17.27 -18.28 -2.86
N ASP A 163 -17.38 -17.96 -1.57
CA ASP A 163 -17.93 -18.83 -0.54
C ASP A 163 -19.47 -18.73 -0.53
N LYS A 164 -20.14 -19.87 -0.60
CA LYS A 164 -21.61 -19.97 -0.63
C LYS A 164 -22.27 -19.60 0.69
N GLU A 165 -21.58 -19.73 1.83
CA GLU A 165 -22.13 -19.30 3.12
C GLU A 165 -22.06 -17.78 3.29
N PHE A 166 -21.13 -17.13 2.59
CA PHE A 166 -20.99 -15.68 2.59
C PHE A 166 -21.93 -14.99 1.59
N PHE A 167 -22.18 -15.60 0.42
CA PHE A 167 -23.06 -15.09 -0.64
C PHE A 167 -24.56 -15.28 -0.35
#